data_AF-A6G7S1-F1
#
_entry.id   AF-A6G7S1-F1
#
_cell.length_a   1.000
_cell.length_b   1.000
_cell.length_c   1.000
_cell.angle_alpha   90.00
_cell.angle_beta   90.00
_cell.angle_gamma   90.00
#
_symmetry.space_group_name_H-M   'P 1'
#
loop_
_entity.id
_entity.type
_entity.pdbx_description
1 polymer ?
#
loop_
_entity_poly.entity_id
_entity_poly.type
_entity_poly.pdbx_seq_one_letter_code
_entity_poly.pdbx_strand_id
1 'polypeptide(L)'
;MVDEAGLDEAKLRRGVSRLRLGMVLFGTIFGALIGSWDVYVALSEKQPTRLEAHEFGARYGGEQWLEVRGRLAVEHAHLRRSTHDAHVDENLGYLHVPVVAQGWRPEDRVEVLATFGPVDMNAAPDWEQLCPGPSCVTGQVRRAAMKDLDTRFPGLRFRDPPVIVNVGTEPSPPLLMAGFTLFMLICALFAGTTLAHELRSRRTS
;
A
#
# COMPACT_ATOMS: atom_id res chain seq x y z
N MET A 1 -42.73 -11.36 -42.17
CA MET A 1 -42.90 -11.16 -40.72
C MET A 1 -41.53 -11.39 -40.09
N VAL A 2 -40.87 -10.32 -39.66
CA VAL A 2 -39.63 -10.45 -38.87
C VAL A 2 -40.06 -10.71 -37.44
N ASP A 3 -39.56 -11.79 -36.85
CA ASP A 3 -39.90 -12.25 -35.50
C ASP A 3 -39.45 -11.20 -34.46
N GLU A 4 -40.40 -10.51 -33.83
CA GLU A 4 -40.12 -9.45 -32.85
C GLU A 4 -39.31 -9.96 -31.65
N ALA A 5 -39.47 -11.25 -31.29
CA ALA A 5 -38.72 -11.88 -30.21
C ALA A 5 -37.21 -11.94 -30.49
N GLY A 6 -36.81 -12.18 -31.75
CA GLY A 6 -35.40 -12.22 -32.14
C GLY A 6 -34.74 -10.83 -32.16
N LEU A 7 -35.53 -9.78 -32.36
CA LEU A 7 -35.05 -8.40 -32.43
C LEU A 7 -34.70 -7.86 -31.02
N ASP A 8 -35.44 -8.27 -30.00
CA ASP A 8 -35.20 -7.89 -28.61
C ASP A 8 -34.03 -8.62 -27.97
N GLU A 9 -33.84 -9.92 -28.26
CA GLU A 9 -32.66 -10.66 -27.79
C GLU A 9 -31.36 -10.07 -28.35
N ALA A 10 -31.36 -9.65 -29.63
CA ALA A 10 -30.22 -9.02 -30.27
C ALA A 10 -29.90 -7.62 -29.69
N LYS A 11 -30.90 -6.86 -29.24
CA LYS A 11 -30.69 -5.58 -28.54
C LYS A 11 -30.11 -5.81 -27.14
N LEU A 12 -30.62 -6.82 -26.43
CA LEU A 12 -30.20 -7.17 -25.07
C LEU A 12 -28.75 -7.65 -25.03
N ARG A 13 -28.37 -8.59 -25.91
CA ARG A 13 -26.97 -9.07 -26.04
C ARG A 13 -25.99 -7.93 -26.33
N ARG A 14 -26.37 -7.00 -27.21
CA ARG A 14 -25.56 -5.81 -27.53
C ARG A 14 -25.46 -4.82 -26.36
N GLY A 15 -26.54 -4.63 -25.59
CA GLY A 15 -26.51 -3.82 -24.37
C GLY A 15 -25.57 -4.39 -23.31
N VAL A 16 -25.63 -5.70 -23.07
CA VAL A 16 -24.74 -6.41 -22.13
C VAL A 16 -23.28 -6.35 -22.57
N SER A 17 -22.99 -6.50 -23.87
CA SER A 17 -21.63 -6.38 -24.41
C SER A 17 -20.99 -5.02 -24.08
N ARG A 18 -21.74 -3.93 -24.22
CA ARG A 18 -21.26 -2.57 -23.93
C ARG A 18 -21.02 -2.31 -22.47
N LEU A 19 -21.90 -2.81 -21.60
CA LEU A 19 -21.72 -2.73 -20.16
C LEU A 19 -20.42 -3.42 -19.75
N ARG A 20 -20.16 -4.63 -20.27
CA ARG A 20 -18.91 -5.36 -20.02
C ARG A 20 -17.70 -4.59 -20.53
N LEU A 21 -17.76 -4.05 -21.75
CA LEU A 21 -16.66 -3.28 -22.33
C LEU A 21 -16.38 -1.99 -21.55
N GLY A 22 -17.43 -1.31 -21.08
CA GLY A 22 -17.33 -0.15 -20.20
C GLY A 22 -16.70 -0.48 -18.85
N MET A 23 -17.07 -1.61 -18.24
CA MET A 23 -16.45 -2.10 -17.01
C MET A 23 -14.96 -2.41 -17.18
N VAL A 24 -14.58 -3.05 -18.29
CA VAL A 24 -13.17 -3.33 -18.63
C VAL A 24 -12.41 -2.01 -18.83
N LEU A 25 -12.97 -1.07 -19.58
CA LEU A 25 -12.35 0.24 -19.79
C LEU A 25 -12.14 0.99 -18.47
N PHE A 26 -13.14 1.01 -17.60
CA PHE A 26 -13.05 1.66 -16.30
C PHE A 26 -11.99 1.00 -15.41
N GLY A 27 -12.00 -0.34 -15.31
CA GLY A 27 -11.02 -1.08 -14.52
C GLY A 27 -9.58 -0.91 -15.02
N THR A 28 -9.39 -0.87 -16.34
CA THR A 28 -8.08 -0.68 -16.96
C THR A 28 -7.52 0.73 -16.74
N ILE A 29 -8.35 1.77 -16.88
CA ILE A 29 -7.96 3.15 -16.54
C ILE A 29 -7.60 3.25 -15.06
N PHE A 30 -8.42 2.71 -14.18
CA PHE A 30 -8.18 2.75 -12.74
C PHE A 30 -6.86 2.06 -12.36
N GLY A 31 -6.61 0.86 -12.89
CA GLY A 31 -5.35 0.16 -12.64
C GLY A 31 -4.14 0.87 -13.26
N ALA A 32 -4.28 1.50 -14.43
CA ALA A 32 -3.21 2.30 -15.04
C ALA A 32 -2.86 3.54 -14.22
N LEU A 33 -3.85 4.20 -13.60
CA LEU A 33 -3.62 5.34 -12.70
C LEU A 33 -2.86 4.93 -11.45
N ILE A 34 -3.27 3.84 -10.80
CA ILE A 34 -2.57 3.29 -9.62
C ILE A 34 -1.14 2.90 -9.99
N GLY A 35 -0.98 2.13 -11.07
CA GLY A 35 0.34 1.67 -11.51
C GLY A 35 1.27 2.83 -11.89
N SER A 36 0.74 3.87 -12.54
CA SER A 36 1.52 5.07 -12.92
C SER A 36 2.02 5.84 -11.69
N TRP A 37 1.19 5.95 -10.65
CA TRP A 37 1.59 6.56 -9.38
C TRP A 37 2.71 5.76 -8.71
N ASP A 38 2.57 4.44 -8.62
CA ASP A 38 3.58 3.60 -7.98
C ASP A 38 4.90 3.57 -8.79
N VAL A 39 4.83 3.61 -10.12
CA VAL A 39 6.02 3.77 -10.99
C VAL A 39 6.68 5.12 -10.77
N TYR A 40 5.91 6.21 -10.69
CA TYR A 40 6.44 7.54 -10.41
C TYR A 40 7.20 7.56 -9.08
N VAL A 41 6.59 7.03 -8.01
CA VAL A 41 7.22 6.93 -6.68
C VAL A 41 8.49 6.09 -6.73
N ALA A 42 8.45 4.92 -7.37
CA ALA A 42 9.60 4.02 -7.46
C ALA A 42 10.76 4.62 -8.28
N LEU A 43 10.46 5.50 -9.25
CA LEU A 43 11.48 6.21 -10.03
C LEU A 43 12.04 7.45 -9.30
N SER A 44 11.24 8.11 -8.46
CA SER A 44 11.66 9.29 -7.70
C SER A 44 12.48 8.92 -6.45
N GLU A 45 12.17 7.81 -5.79
CA GLU A 45 12.79 7.39 -4.53
C GLU A 45 13.75 6.21 -4.76
N LYS A 46 14.93 6.48 -5.36
CA LYS A 46 15.95 5.45 -5.64
C LYS A 46 16.74 4.98 -4.41
N GLN A 47 16.68 5.72 -3.31
CA GLN A 47 17.27 5.39 -2.02
C GLN A 47 16.32 5.81 -0.91
N PRO A 48 16.36 5.15 0.26
CA PRO A 48 15.50 5.53 1.36
C PRO A 48 15.88 6.93 1.85
N THR A 49 14.87 7.75 2.11
CA THR A 49 15.09 9.07 2.71
C THR A 49 15.49 8.89 4.17
N ARG A 50 16.67 9.37 4.52
CA ARG A 50 17.22 9.27 5.87
C ARG A 50 16.68 10.38 6.76
N LEU A 51 16.01 9.99 7.85
CA LEU A 51 15.47 10.91 8.84
C LEU A 51 15.89 10.47 10.25
N GLU A 52 16.25 11.43 11.09
CA GLU A 52 16.47 11.19 12.52
C GLU A 52 15.16 11.38 13.27
N ALA A 53 14.90 10.55 14.29
CA ALA A 53 13.64 10.57 15.04
C ALA A 53 13.38 11.91 15.73
N HIS A 54 14.41 12.67 16.13
CA HIS A 54 14.25 13.98 16.78
C HIS A 54 13.87 15.12 15.81
N GLU A 55 14.13 14.96 14.50
CA GLU A 55 13.78 15.96 13.48
C GLU A 55 12.60 15.52 12.61
N PHE A 56 12.10 14.31 12.85
CA PHE A 56 11.13 13.66 11.98
C PHE A 56 9.96 14.58 11.67
N GLY A 57 9.38 15.18 12.72
CA GLY A 57 8.19 15.99 12.55
C GLY A 57 8.35 17.27 11.76
N ALA A 58 9.58 17.82 11.72
CA ALA A 58 9.90 19.03 10.97
C ALA A 58 10.34 18.73 9.52
N ARG A 59 10.85 17.52 9.27
CA ARG A 59 11.50 17.17 8.00
C ARG A 59 10.73 16.19 7.13
N TYR A 60 9.81 15.41 7.71
CA TYR A 60 9.05 14.44 6.92
C TYR A 60 8.13 15.14 5.92
N GLY A 61 8.38 14.91 4.64
CA GLY A 61 7.68 15.53 3.51
C GLY A 61 6.64 14.63 2.84
N GLY A 62 6.42 13.42 3.36
CA GLY A 62 5.48 12.44 2.78
C GLY A 62 6.15 11.34 1.96
N GLU A 63 7.48 11.22 2.06
CA GLU A 63 8.27 10.18 1.39
C GLU A 63 7.75 8.78 1.73
N GLN A 64 7.81 7.88 0.77
CA GLN A 64 7.26 6.52 0.91
C GLN A 64 8.31 5.49 1.31
N TRP A 65 9.59 5.75 1.07
CA TRP A 65 10.69 4.88 1.47
C TRP A 65 11.64 5.60 2.43
N LEU A 66 11.72 5.11 3.66
CA LEU A 66 12.40 5.79 4.76
C LEU A 66 13.47 4.90 5.40
N GLU A 67 14.56 5.52 5.83
CA GLU A 67 15.51 5.01 6.83
C GLU A 67 15.39 5.95 8.04
N VAL A 68 14.77 5.47 9.12
CA VAL A 68 14.55 6.25 10.34
C VAL A 68 15.58 5.84 11.38
N ARG A 69 16.37 6.80 11.85
CA ARG A 69 17.38 6.60 12.89
C ARG A 69 16.85 7.05 14.23
N GLY A 70 16.96 6.18 15.21
CA GLY A 70 16.42 6.41 16.54
C GLY A 70 16.53 5.16 17.40
N ARG A 71 16.03 5.27 18.63
CA ARG A 71 15.92 4.14 19.55
C ARG A 71 14.57 3.45 19.34
N LEU A 72 14.56 2.13 19.24
CA LEU A 72 13.33 1.36 19.39
C LEU A 72 12.92 1.36 20.87
N ALA A 73 11.72 1.84 21.15
CA ALA A 73 11.13 1.73 22.49
C ALA A 73 10.51 0.33 22.65
N VAL A 74 11.38 -0.69 22.71
CA VAL A 74 11.00 -2.11 22.77
C VAL A 74 10.13 -2.45 23.99
N GLU A 75 10.24 -1.66 25.05
CA GLU A 75 9.37 -1.71 26.24
C GLU A 75 7.89 -1.46 25.92
N HIS A 76 7.60 -0.80 24.79
CA HIS A 76 6.26 -0.54 24.28
C HIS A 76 5.94 -1.38 23.04
N ALA A 77 6.70 -2.44 22.76
CA ALA A 77 6.43 -3.30 21.62
C ALA A 77 5.06 -3.98 21.75
N HIS A 78 4.30 -3.99 20.66
CA HIS A 78 2.98 -4.60 20.60
C HIS A 78 2.93 -5.65 19.49
N LEU A 79 2.73 -6.91 19.87
CA LEU A 79 2.58 -8.03 18.95
C LEU A 79 1.12 -8.24 18.59
N ARG A 80 0.81 -8.29 17.29
CA ARG A 80 -0.53 -8.54 16.79
C ARG A 80 -0.54 -9.72 15.82
N ARG A 81 -1.50 -10.62 15.97
CA ARG A 81 -1.72 -11.72 15.03
C ARG A 81 -1.97 -11.20 13.62
N SER A 82 -1.35 -11.83 12.62
CA SER A 82 -1.61 -11.56 11.22
C SER A 82 -3.06 -11.94 10.87
N THR A 83 -3.72 -11.10 10.08
CA THR A 83 -5.05 -11.41 9.51
C THR A 83 -4.95 -11.96 8.09
N HIS A 84 -3.75 -12.20 7.57
CA HIS A 84 -3.55 -12.82 6.25
C HIS A 84 -3.69 -14.34 6.36
N ASP A 85 -4.52 -14.94 5.51
CA ASP A 85 -4.80 -16.39 5.53
C ASP A 85 -3.53 -17.25 5.52
N ALA A 86 -2.52 -16.86 4.74
CA ALA A 86 -1.23 -17.55 4.66
C ALA A 86 -0.45 -17.61 5.99
N HIS A 87 -0.82 -16.79 6.97
CA HIS A 87 -0.13 -16.65 8.26
C HIS A 87 -0.94 -17.18 9.45
N VAL A 88 -2.23 -17.46 9.25
CA VAL A 88 -3.17 -17.80 10.33
C VAL A 88 -2.82 -19.17 10.93
N ASP A 89 -2.62 -20.17 10.07
CA ASP A 89 -2.34 -21.54 10.49
C ASP A 89 -0.91 -21.70 11.05
N GLU A 90 -0.01 -20.80 10.66
CA GLU A 90 1.39 -20.75 11.13
C GLU A 90 1.57 -19.92 12.41
N ASN A 91 0.49 -19.37 12.96
CA ASN A 91 0.50 -18.49 14.14
C ASN A 91 1.50 -17.32 14.03
N LEU A 92 1.60 -16.73 12.84
CA LEU A 92 2.49 -15.60 12.59
C LEU A 92 1.81 -14.26 12.90
N GLY A 93 2.61 -13.29 13.33
CA GLY A 93 2.17 -11.96 13.71
C GLY A 93 3.07 -10.84 13.19
N TYR A 94 2.63 -9.61 13.43
CA TYR A 94 3.40 -8.40 13.18
C TYR A 94 3.68 -7.69 14.50
N LEU A 95 4.93 -7.30 14.68
CA LEU A 95 5.41 -6.59 15.86
C LEU A 95 5.48 -5.10 15.56
N HIS A 96 4.75 -4.30 16.31
CA HIS A 96 4.74 -2.85 16.17
C HIS A 96 5.53 -2.20 17.31
N VAL A 97 6.46 -1.31 16.98
CA VAL A 97 7.40 -0.73 17.96
C VAL A 97 7.56 0.77 17.70
N PRO A 98 7.38 1.64 18.71
CA PRO A 98 7.69 3.06 18.57
C PRO A 98 9.16 3.30 18.27
N VAL A 99 9.44 4.22 17.35
CA VAL A 99 10.80 4.72 17.09
C VAL A 99 10.89 6.12 17.67
N VAL A 100 11.82 6.31 18.59
CA VAL A 100 11.91 7.53 19.40
C VAL A 100 13.30 8.13 19.40
N ALA A 101 13.38 9.43 19.68
CA ALA A 101 14.65 10.14 19.82
C ALA A 101 15.44 9.67 21.05
N GLN A 102 16.75 9.93 21.06
CA GLN A 102 17.56 9.75 22.25
C GLN A 102 17.08 10.69 23.36
N GLY A 103 16.84 10.15 24.56
CA GLY A 103 16.32 10.92 25.70
C GLY A 103 14.81 11.17 25.69
N TRP A 104 14.07 10.58 24.74
CA TRP A 104 12.61 10.59 24.71
C TRP A 104 11.99 10.12 26.03
N ARG A 105 10.90 10.76 26.44
CA ARG A 105 10.09 10.42 27.60
C ARG A 105 8.66 10.06 27.19
N PRO A 106 7.93 9.25 27.98
CA PRO A 106 6.56 8.84 27.65
C PRO A 106 5.58 10.00 27.36
N GLU A 107 5.83 11.19 27.91
CA GLU A 107 4.99 12.37 27.68
C GLU A 107 5.22 13.01 26.29
N ASP A 108 6.38 12.75 25.68
CA ASP A 108 6.76 13.25 24.36
C ASP A 108 6.01 12.49 23.27
N ARG A 109 5.66 13.19 22.19
CA ARG A 109 4.89 12.57 21.10
C ARG A 109 5.75 11.59 20.31
N VAL A 110 5.19 10.41 20.06
CA VAL A 110 5.71 9.43 19.10
C VAL A 110 5.21 9.80 17.71
N GLU A 111 6.14 9.92 16.76
CA GLU A 111 5.82 10.24 15.36
C GLU A 111 5.90 9.03 14.43
N VAL A 112 6.72 8.04 14.79
CA VAL A 112 7.05 6.90 13.93
C VAL A 112 6.81 5.58 14.64
N LEU A 113 6.18 4.64 13.95
CA LEU A 113 5.98 3.25 14.35
C LEU A 113 6.68 2.32 13.35
N ALA A 114 7.65 1.55 13.81
CA ALA A 114 8.23 0.46 13.04
C ALA A 114 7.32 -0.78 13.13
N THR A 115 7.08 -1.44 12.02
CA THR A 115 6.39 -2.72 11.94
C THR A 115 7.35 -3.76 11.41
N PHE A 116 7.57 -4.83 12.18
CA PHE A 116 8.38 -5.98 11.81
C PHE A 116 7.48 -7.20 11.58
N GLY A 117 7.89 -8.09 10.68
CA GLY A 117 7.30 -9.40 10.50
C GLY A 117 7.03 -9.79 9.05
N PRO A 118 6.41 -10.96 8.81
CA PRO A 118 5.80 -11.83 9.84
C PRO A 118 6.84 -12.45 10.81
N VAL A 119 6.47 -12.57 12.09
CA VAL A 119 7.26 -13.25 13.14
C VAL A 119 6.43 -14.33 13.82
N ASP A 120 7.07 -15.38 14.34
CA ASP A 120 6.39 -16.39 15.17
C ASP A 120 5.91 -15.75 16.48
N MET A 121 4.61 -15.88 16.77
CA MET A 121 4.03 -15.33 17.99
C MET A 121 4.34 -16.12 19.26
N ASN A 122 4.80 -17.36 19.13
CA ASN A 122 5.18 -18.20 20.27
C ASN A 122 6.63 -17.97 20.71
N ALA A 123 7.44 -17.33 19.87
CA ALA A 123 8.83 -17.02 20.15
C ALA A 123 8.97 -15.61 20.72
N ALA A 124 9.92 -15.43 21.63
CA ALA A 124 10.34 -14.10 22.02
C ALA A 124 11.01 -13.41 20.80
N PRO A 125 10.72 -12.12 20.54
CA PRO A 125 11.38 -11.39 19.45
C PRO A 125 12.90 -11.35 19.62
N ASP A 126 13.64 -11.82 18.62
CA ASP A 126 15.09 -11.66 18.55
C ASP A 126 15.41 -10.24 18.03
N TRP A 127 15.66 -9.31 18.95
CA TRP A 127 15.92 -7.92 18.61
C TRP A 127 17.26 -7.71 17.90
N GLU A 128 18.25 -8.56 18.12
CA GLU A 128 19.52 -8.48 17.40
C GLU A 128 19.31 -8.85 15.93
N GLN A 129 18.45 -9.83 15.66
CA GLN A 129 18.08 -10.19 14.29
C GLN A 129 17.16 -9.14 13.65
N LEU A 130 16.15 -8.66 14.37
CA LEU A 130 15.18 -7.70 13.85
C LEU A 130 15.77 -6.30 13.65
N CYS A 131 16.70 -5.90 14.53
CA CYS A 131 17.32 -4.58 14.53
C CYS A 131 18.81 -4.65 14.92
N PRO A 132 19.70 -5.11 14.02
CA PRO A 132 21.12 -5.33 14.32
C PRO A 132 21.93 -4.04 14.50
N GLY A 133 21.34 -2.85 14.34
CA GLY A 133 22.09 -1.60 14.39
C GLY A 133 21.23 -0.34 14.34
N PRO A 134 21.87 0.84 14.42
CA PRO A 134 21.21 2.13 14.59
C PRO A 134 20.36 2.58 13.39
N SER A 135 20.52 1.94 12.23
CA SER A 135 19.76 2.23 10.99
C SER A 135 18.83 1.08 10.59
N CYS A 136 18.40 0.26 11.57
CA CYS A 136 17.60 -0.92 11.29
C CYS A 136 16.16 -0.62 10.82
N VAL A 137 15.61 0.56 11.12
CA VAL A 137 14.26 0.94 10.69
C VAL A 137 14.33 1.50 9.28
N THR A 138 14.49 0.60 8.31
CA THR A 138 14.44 0.94 6.89
C THR A 138 13.29 0.21 6.23
N GLY A 139 12.41 0.93 5.55
CA GLY A 139 11.26 0.30 4.91
C GLY A 139 10.25 1.27 4.30
N GLN A 140 9.19 0.70 3.73
CA GLN A 140 8.12 1.45 3.09
C GLN A 140 7.12 1.99 4.11
N VAL A 141 6.67 3.23 3.93
CA VAL A 141 5.57 3.83 4.69
C VAL A 141 4.26 3.15 4.32
N ARG A 142 3.53 2.71 5.34
CA ARG A 142 2.20 2.14 5.20
C ARG A 142 1.17 3.26 5.09
N ARG A 143 0.42 3.26 3.97
CA ARG A 143 -0.63 4.25 3.69
C ARG A 143 -1.86 4.15 4.61
N ALA A 144 -2.09 2.99 5.22
CA ALA A 144 -3.23 2.76 6.10
C ALA A 144 -2.90 3.05 7.56
N ALA A 145 -3.61 4.02 8.14
CA ALA A 145 -3.52 4.34 9.56
C ALA A 145 -3.77 3.11 10.46
N MET A 146 -3.10 3.09 11.60
CA MET A 146 -3.39 2.13 12.65
C MET A 146 -4.59 2.68 13.44
N LYS A 147 -5.72 1.98 13.35
CA LYS A 147 -6.81 2.19 14.31
C LYS A 147 -6.33 1.75 15.70
N ASP A 148 -6.97 2.21 16.76
CA ASP A 148 -6.79 1.72 18.15
C ASP A 148 -5.39 1.89 18.80
N LEU A 149 -4.64 2.94 18.42
CA LEU A 149 -3.32 3.25 19.00
C LEU A 149 -3.32 3.29 20.54
N ASP A 150 -4.31 3.94 21.16
CA ASP A 150 -4.39 4.07 22.62
C ASP A 150 -4.52 2.71 23.32
N THR A 151 -5.18 1.74 22.68
CA THR A 151 -5.33 0.38 23.20
C THR A 151 -4.05 -0.42 23.04
N ARG A 152 -3.31 -0.22 21.95
CA ARG A 152 -2.07 -0.96 21.67
C ARG A 152 -0.88 -0.44 22.46
N PHE A 153 -0.83 0.86 22.69
CA PHE A 153 0.28 1.58 23.30
C PHE A 153 -0.23 2.48 24.43
N PRO A 154 -0.72 1.88 25.54
CA PRO A 154 -1.33 2.64 26.61
C PRO A 154 -0.33 3.63 27.23
N GLY A 155 -0.75 4.88 27.38
CA GLY A 155 0.05 5.96 27.97
C GLY A 155 0.98 6.68 27.00
N LEU A 156 1.10 6.21 25.74
CA LEU A 156 1.86 6.93 24.72
C LEU A 156 0.99 7.96 24.00
N ARG A 157 1.61 9.09 23.66
CA ARG A 157 0.96 10.12 22.83
C ARG A 157 1.51 10.03 21.43
N PHE A 158 0.63 9.90 20.43
CA PHE A 158 1.05 9.89 19.03
C PHE A 158 0.81 11.25 18.37
N ARG A 159 1.62 11.57 17.37
CA ARG A 159 1.22 12.54 16.34
C ARG A 159 0.03 11.95 15.56
N ASP A 160 -0.93 12.78 15.18
CA ASP A 160 -2.09 12.34 14.40
C ASP A 160 -1.98 12.82 12.93
N PRO A 161 -1.86 11.90 11.94
CA PRO A 161 -1.59 10.47 12.09
C PRO A 161 -0.08 10.19 12.31
N PRO A 162 0.29 9.07 12.98
CA PRO A 162 1.69 8.65 13.05
C PRO A 162 2.10 7.99 11.73
N VAL A 163 3.40 8.07 11.41
CA VAL A 163 3.98 7.41 10.24
C VAL A 163 4.33 5.97 10.61
N ILE A 164 3.81 5.02 9.85
CA ILE A 164 4.05 3.60 10.09
C ILE A 164 5.02 3.10 9.01
N VAL A 165 6.17 2.60 9.40
CA VAL A 165 7.19 2.04 8.51
C VAL A 165 7.15 0.52 8.57
N ASN A 166 6.99 -0.13 7.43
CA ASN A 166 7.07 -1.59 7.29
C ASN A 166 8.53 -1.99 7.02
N VAL A 167 9.23 -2.41 8.07
CA VAL A 167 10.67 -2.63 8.04
C VAL A 167 11.02 -3.81 7.14
N GLY A 168 12.11 -3.69 6.39
CA GLY A 168 12.58 -4.72 5.46
C GLY A 168 11.78 -4.81 4.16
N THR A 169 10.82 -3.91 3.94
CA THR A 169 10.10 -3.83 2.65
C THR A 169 10.60 -2.67 1.81
N GLU A 170 11.12 -3.00 0.64
CA GLU A 170 11.48 -2.04 -0.39
C GLU A 170 10.25 -1.76 -1.29
N PRO A 171 10.14 -0.54 -1.86
CA PRO A 171 9.15 -0.29 -2.89
C PRO A 171 9.34 -1.27 -4.04
N SER A 172 8.24 -1.79 -4.60
CA SER A 172 8.29 -2.80 -5.66
C SER A 172 9.17 -2.33 -6.84
N PRO A 173 9.97 -3.23 -7.45
CA PRO A 173 10.82 -2.86 -8.57
C PRO A 173 10.01 -2.13 -9.66
N PRO A 174 10.48 -0.97 -10.16
CA PRO A 174 9.74 -0.17 -11.13
C PRO A 174 9.33 -0.96 -12.37
N LEU A 175 10.11 -1.98 -12.75
CA LEU A 175 9.91 -2.77 -13.97
C LEU A 175 8.63 -3.60 -13.97
N LEU A 176 8.30 -4.28 -12.88
CA LEU A 176 7.07 -5.09 -12.81
C LEU A 176 5.83 -4.19 -12.85
N MET A 177 5.86 -3.09 -12.11
CA MET A 177 4.76 -2.13 -12.08
C MET A 177 4.62 -1.35 -13.39
N ALA A 178 5.74 -0.99 -14.03
CA ALA A 178 5.73 -0.36 -15.34
C ALA A 178 5.16 -1.30 -16.41
N GLY A 179 5.53 -2.59 -16.38
CA GLY A 179 4.97 -3.60 -17.28
C GLY A 179 3.46 -3.77 -17.09
N PHE A 180 2.99 -3.88 -15.84
CA PHE A 180 1.56 -3.95 -15.55
C PHE A 180 0.81 -2.68 -15.98
N THR A 181 1.37 -1.51 -15.71
CA THR A 181 0.80 -0.21 -16.12
C THR A 181 0.67 -0.12 -17.64
N LEU A 182 1.72 -0.48 -18.36
CA LEU A 182 1.71 -0.50 -19.83
C LEU A 182 0.65 -1.46 -20.37
N PHE A 183 0.55 -2.66 -19.80
CA PHE A 183 -0.49 -3.62 -20.15
C PHE A 183 -1.89 -3.03 -19.96
N MET A 184 -2.15 -2.38 -18.83
CA MET A 184 -3.44 -1.74 -18.54
C MET A 184 -3.76 -0.61 -19.53
N LEU A 185 -2.78 0.20 -19.93
CA LEU A 185 -2.94 1.23 -20.96
C LEU A 185 -3.29 0.63 -22.32
N ILE A 186 -2.65 -0.48 -22.71
CA ILE A 186 -2.95 -1.20 -23.96
C ILE A 186 -4.38 -1.74 -23.94
N CYS A 187 -4.81 -2.37 -22.83
CA CYS A 187 -6.17 -2.85 -22.67
C CYS A 187 -7.21 -1.73 -22.72
N ALA A 188 -6.93 -0.59 -22.08
CA ALA A 188 -7.79 0.59 -22.11
C ALA A 188 -7.95 1.14 -23.54
N LEU A 189 -6.84 1.22 -24.30
CA LEU A 189 -6.86 1.65 -25.69
C LEU A 189 -7.70 0.71 -26.57
N PHE A 190 -7.53 -0.60 -26.41
CA PHE A 190 -8.29 -1.59 -27.15
C PHE A 190 -9.80 -1.54 -26.81
N ALA A 191 -10.15 -1.46 -25.53
CA ALA A 191 -11.54 -1.32 -25.10
C ALA A 191 -12.17 0.01 -25.56
N GLY A 192 -11.41 1.11 -25.53
CA GLY A 192 -11.88 2.42 -25.97
C GLY A 192 -12.13 2.48 -27.49
N THR A 193 -11.21 1.94 -28.29
CA THR A 193 -11.34 1.91 -29.75
C THR A 193 -12.50 1.03 -30.22
N THR A 194 -12.68 -0.15 -29.61
CA THR A 194 -13.82 -1.05 -29.89
C THR A 194 -15.15 -0.40 -29.52
N LEU A 195 -15.24 0.25 -28.34
CA LEU A 195 -16.44 0.97 -27.92
C LEU A 195 -16.75 2.15 -28.86
N ALA A 196 -15.75 2.92 -29.26
CA ALA A 196 -15.89 4.03 -30.20
C ALA A 196 -16.38 3.56 -31.58
N HIS A 197 -15.86 2.43 -32.07
CA HIS A 197 -16.31 1.84 -33.33
C HIS A 197 -17.78 1.39 -33.25
N GLU A 198 -18.19 0.73 -32.17
CA GLU A 198 -19.59 0.35 -31.92
C GLU A 198 -20.56 1.53 -31.81
N LEU A 199 -20.11 2.66 -31.28
CA LEU A 199 -20.93 3.87 -31.17
C LEU A 199 -21.04 4.58 -32.53
N ARG A 200 -19.95 4.62 -33.31
CA ARG A 200 -19.95 5.21 -34.66
C ARG A 200 -20.82 4.43 -35.63
N SER A 201 -20.76 3.09 -35.63
CA SER A 201 -21.58 2.25 -36.50
C SER A 201 -23.08 2.43 -36.28
N ARG A 202 -23.50 2.87 -35.08
CA ARG A 202 -24.90 3.24 -34.80
C ARG A 202 -25.32 4.61 -35.28
N ARG A 203 -24.39 5.54 -35.49
CA ARG A 203 -24.71 6.89 -35.96
C ARG A 203 -24.93 6.93 -37.47
N THR A 204 -24.41 5.93 -38.18
CA THR A 204 -24.46 5.78 -39.64
C THR A 204 -25.51 4.77 -40.11
N SER A 205 -26.19 4.09 -39.18
CA SER A 205 -27.29 3.14 -39.42
C SER A 205 -28.61 3.77 -38.99
#